data_AF-A0A832QAB0-F1
#
_entry.id   AF-A0A832QAB0-F1
#
_cell.length_a   1.000
_cell.length_b   1.000
_cell.length_c   1.000
_cell.angle_alpha   90.00
_cell.angle_beta   90.00
_cell.angle_gamma   90.00
#
_symmetry.space_group_name_H-M   'P 1'
#
loop_
_entity.id
_entity.type
_entity.pdbx_description
1 polymer ?
#
loop_
_entity_poly.entity_id
_entity_poly.type
_entity_poly.pdbx_seq_one_letter_code
_entity_poly.pdbx_strand_id
1 'polypeptide(L)'
;MQDRKNRIQLWVARQGAIPPAIQAQWHAWLDPDEQQRWQRYARQEDRLGFLLGKALTRAVLAQWLDQAPQQVAFSRDSWGKPHLAGTSAAAGLHFNLSHTPGMAVLAVSA
;
A
#
# COMPACT_ATOMS: atom_id res chain seq x y z
N MET A 1 -7.47 -7.95 22.49
CA MET A 1 -6.41 -7.24 21.73
C MET A 1 -4.99 -7.83 21.93
N GLN A 2 -4.83 -9.03 22.51
CA GLN A 2 -3.54 -9.57 22.97
C GLN A 2 -2.79 -10.49 21.96
N ASP A 3 -3.43 -10.92 20.87
CA ASP A 3 -2.95 -12.04 20.01
C ASP A 3 -2.17 -11.59 18.75
N ARG A 4 -1.82 -10.30 18.64
CA ARG A 4 -1.15 -9.72 17.43
C ARG A 4 0.38 -9.60 17.54
N LYS A 5 0.95 -9.60 18.75
CA LYS A 5 2.38 -9.25 19.02
C LYS A 5 3.43 -10.28 18.57
N ASN A 6 3.06 -11.33 17.83
CA ASN A 6 4.03 -12.34 17.37
C ASN A 6 3.60 -13.04 16.07
N ARG A 7 2.82 -12.36 15.23
CA ARG A 7 2.30 -12.92 13.97
C ARG A 7 2.70 -12.03 12.80
N ILE A 8 3.20 -12.66 11.74
CA ILE A 8 3.36 -12.03 10.43
C ILE A 8 2.12 -12.37 9.61
N GLN A 9 1.42 -11.36 9.11
CA GLN A 9 0.32 -11.53 8.17
C GLN A 9 0.82 -11.29 6.75
N LEU A 10 0.53 -12.24 5.86
CA LEU A 10 0.79 -12.11 4.44
C LEU A 10 -0.54 -11.85 3.72
N TRP A 11 -0.58 -10.75 2.98
CA TRP A 11 -1.70 -10.35 2.15
C TRP A 11 -1.28 -10.44 0.69
N VAL A 12 -2.04 -11.18 -0.10
CA VAL A 12 -1.75 -11.41 -1.52
C VAL A 12 -2.88 -10.82 -2.35
N ALA A 13 -2.52 -9.95 -3.30
CA ALA A 13 -3.43 -9.44 -4.30
C ALA A 13 -2.98 -9.88 -5.68
N ARG A 14 -3.90 -10.45 -6.45
CA ARG A 14 -3.68 -10.79 -7.87
C ARG A 14 -4.39 -9.76 -8.74
N GLN A 15 -3.72 -9.33 -9.79
CA GLN A 15 -4.24 -8.39 -10.76
C GLN A 15 -5.26 -9.10 -11.64
N GLY A 16 -6.54 -8.89 -11.33
CA GLY A 16 -7.65 -9.22 -12.23
C GLY A 16 -8.09 -7.99 -13.03
N ALA A 17 -9.26 -8.10 -13.65
CA ALA A 17 -9.94 -6.92 -14.19
C ALA A 17 -10.32 -6.00 -13.01
N ILE A 18 -9.74 -4.80 -12.99
CA ILE A 18 -10.06 -3.77 -11.99
C ILE A 18 -11.00 -2.77 -12.68
N PRO A 19 -12.26 -2.63 -12.22
CA PRO A 19 -13.21 -1.68 -12.83
C PRO A 19 -12.67 -0.24 -12.81
N PRO A 20 -12.95 0.59 -13.83
CA PRO A 20 -12.46 1.97 -13.89
C PRO A 20 -12.77 2.81 -12.64
N ALA A 21 -13.96 2.63 -12.05
CA ALA A 21 -14.34 3.32 -10.82
C ALA A 21 -13.41 2.97 -9.63
N ILE A 22 -13.01 1.71 -9.53
CA ILE A 22 -12.08 1.26 -8.48
C ILE A 22 -10.66 1.77 -8.75
N GLN A 23 -10.23 1.78 -10.02
CA GLN A 23 -8.95 2.38 -10.39
C GLN A 23 -8.90 3.87 -10.03
N ALA A 24 -9.97 4.63 -10.32
CA ALA A 24 -10.08 6.04 -9.96
C ALA A 24 -10.06 6.25 -8.45
N GLN A 25 -10.76 5.40 -7.69
CA GLN A 25 -10.74 5.42 -6.23
C GLN A 25 -9.32 5.18 -5.68
N TRP A 26 -8.62 4.16 -6.14
CA TRP A 26 -7.24 3.87 -5.70
C TRP A 26 -6.25 4.95 -6.12
N HIS A 27 -6.43 5.53 -7.30
CA HIS A 27 -5.63 6.65 -7.77
C HIS A 27 -5.80 7.87 -6.84
N ALA A 28 -7.02 8.12 -6.34
CA ALA A 28 -7.29 9.20 -5.39
C ALA A 28 -6.63 8.99 -4.01
N TRP A 29 -6.08 7.80 -3.72
CA TRP A 29 -5.32 7.53 -2.49
C TRP A 29 -3.83 7.85 -2.62
N LEU A 30 -3.34 8.09 -3.83
CA LEU A 30 -1.93 8.37 -4.07
C LEU A 30 -1.57 9.79 -3.63
N ASP A 31 -0.45 9.92 -2.94
CA ASP A 31 0.17 11.21 -2.69
C ASP A 31 0.75 11.82 -3.99
N PRO A 32 1.10 13.12 -4.02
CA PRO A 32 1.60 13.76 -5.24
C PRO A 32 2.83 13.07 -5.86
N ASP A 33 3.76 12.57 -5.05
CA ASP A 33 4.97 11.88 -5.54
C ASP A 33 4.61 10.53 -6.15
N GLU A 34 3.66 9.82 -5.56
CA GLU A 34 3.13 8.56 -6.08
C GLU A 34 2.34 8.75 -7.37
N GLN A 35 1.57 9.83 -7.50
CA GLN A 35 0.90 10.19 -8.75
C GLN A 35 1.92 10.44 -9.87
N GLN A 36 2.99 11.20 -9.57
CA GLN A 36 4.08 11.42 -10.54
C GLN A 36 4.77 10.11 -10.94
N ARG A 37 5.05 9.22 -9.98
CA ARG A 37 5.64 7.90 -10.27
C ARG A 37 4.70 7.03 -11.10
N TRP A 38 3.41 7.04 -10.79
CA TRP A 38 2.39 6.31 -11.54
C TRP A 38 2.34 6.77 -13.01
N GLN A 39 2.39 8.08 -13.26
CA GLN A 39 2.40 8.64 -14.62
C GLN A 39 3.62 8.21 -15.45
N ARG A 40 4.77 7.99 -14.81
CA ARG A 40 6.03 7.60 -15.49
C ARG A 40 6.02 6.17 -16.05
N TYR A 41 5.13 5.30 -15.58
CA TYR A 41 4.99 3.96 -16.19
C TYR A 41 4.40 4.08 -17.60
N ALA A 42 5.07 3.48 -18.58
CA ALA A 42 4.64 3.51 -19.98
C ALA A 42 3.48 2.55 -20.27
N ARG A 43 3.52 1.35 -19.68
CA ARG A 43 2.53 0.29 -19.89
C ARG A 43 1.37 0.43 -18.91
N GLN A 44 0.15 0.18 -19.39
CA GLN A 44 -1.05 0.23 -18.55
C GLN A 44 -1.01 -0.85 -17.46
N GLU A 45 -0.45 -2.01 -17.77
CA GLU A 45 -0.31 -3.12 -16.82
C GLU A 45 0.58 -2.74 -15.64
N ASP A 46 1.66 -2.01 -15.89
CA ASP A 46 2.57 -1.54 -14.83
C ASP A 46 1.91 -0.46 -13.97
N ARG A 47 1.14 0.45 -14.59
CA ARG A 47 0.33 1.45 -13.88
C ARG A 47 -0.68 0.79 -12.94
N LEU A 48 -1.36 -0.25 -13.43
CA LEU A 48 -2.31 -1.05 -12.64
C LEU A 48 -1.61 -1.82 -11.52
N GLY A 49 -0.46 -2.43 -11.80
CA GLY A 49 0.35 -3.13 -10.78
C GLY A 49 0.81 -2.18 -9.67
N PHE A 50 1.24 -0.96 -10.04
CA PHE A 50 1.58 0.08 -9.07
C PHE A 50 0.37 0.47 -8.20
N LEU A 51 -0.78 0.74 -8.81
CA LEU A 51 -2.02 1.05 -8.08
C LEU A 51 -2.44 -0.10 -7.15
N LEU A 52 -2.37 -1.35 -7.62
CA LEU A 52 -2.72 -2.52 -6.83
C LEU A 52 -1.84 -2.63 -5.58
N GLY A 53 -0.52 -2.46 -5.71
CA GLY A 53 0.40 -2.51 -4.58
C GLY A 53 0.14 -1.39 -3.56
N LYS A 54 -0.16 -0.17 -4.04
CA LYS A 54 -0.50 0.97 -3.19
C LYS A 54 -1.84 0.80 -2.49
N ALA A 55 -2.85 0.33 -3.20
CA ALA A 55 -4.17 0.05 -2.65
C ALA A 55 -4.10 -1.05 -1.58
N LEU A 56 -3.40 -2.16 -1.87
CA LEU A 56 -3.19 -3.26 -0.91
C LEU A 56 -2.53 -2.75 0.36
N THR A 57 -1.42 -2.01 0.22
CA THR A 57 -0.66 -1.48 1.37
C THR A 57 -1.53 -0.57 2.23
N ARG A 58 -2.19 0.42 1.62
CA ARG A 58 -3.03 1.38 2.35
C ARG A 58 -4.24 0.72 2.99
N ALA A 59 -4.96 -0.13 2.26
CA ALA A 59 -6.17 -0.78 2.76
C ALA A 59 -5.89 -1.74 3.92
N VAL A 60 -4.76 -2.45 3.89
CA VAL A 60 -4.37 -3.33 5.00
C VAL A 60 -3.95 -2.50 6.20
N LEU A 61 -3.01 -1.56 6.04
CA LEU A 61 -2.52 -0.76 7.17
C LEU A 61 -3.62 0.10 7.81
N ALA A 62 -4.54 0.63 7.01
CA ALA A 62 -5.74 1.32 7.47
C ALA A 62 -6.56 0.50 8.47
N GLN A 63 -6.75 -0.80 8.23
CA GLN A 63 -7.46 -1.70 9.16
C GLN A 63 -6.69 -1.93 10.46
N TRP A 64 -5.36 -1.90 10.43
CA TRP A 64 -4.54 -1.99 11.64
C TRP A 64 -4.56 -0.70 12.46
N LEU A 65 -4.71 0.44 11.78
CA LEU A 65 -4.67 1.79 12.35
C LEU A 65 -6.04 2.36 12.70
N ASP A 66 -7.13 1.68 12.30
CA ASP A 66 -8.52 2.17 12.39
C ASP A 66 -8.70 3.55 11.71
N GLN A 67 -8.22 3.66 10.47
CA GLN A 67 -8.21 4.90 9.68
C GLN A 67 -8.72 4.66 8.26
N ALA A 68 -9.08 5.73 7.53
CA ALA A 68 -9.32 5.60 6.09
C ALA A 68 -8.00 5.36 5.33
N PRO A 69 -7.99 4.60 4.21
CA PRO A 69 -6.79 4.34 3.42
C PRO A 69 -6.00 5.60 3.00
N GLN A 70 -6.70 6.69 2.71
CA GLN A 70 -6.13 7.99 2.32
C GLN A 70 -5.44 8.72 3.47
N GLN A 71 -5.79 8.39 4.72
CA GLN A 71 -5.27 9.04 5.93
C GLN A 71 -4.00 8.36 6.45
N VAL A 72 -3.66 7.16 5.95
CA VAL A 72 -2.43 6.47 6.34
C VAL A 72 -1.23 7.28 5.84
N ALA A 73 -0.52 7.88 6.78
CA ALA A 73 0.62 8.75 6.49
C ALA A 73 1.89 7.92 6.30
N PHE A 74 2.62 8.21 5.22
CA PHE A 74 3.91 7.59 4.93
C PHE A 74 5.03 8.62 4.87
N SER A 75 6.21 8.23 5.33
CA SER A 75 7.47 8.87 4.99
C SER A 75 8.29 7.92 4.11
N ARG A 76 9.34 8.44 3.46
CA ARG A 76 10.29 7.63 2.68
C ARG A 76 11.69 7.87 3.21
N ASP A 77 12.48 6.81 3.30
CA ASP A 77 13.91 6.94 3.55
C ASP A 77 14.67 7.39 2.28
N SER A 78 15.98 7.59 2.40
CA SER A 78 16.86 7.96 1.29
C SER A 78 16.88 6.95 0.13
N TRP A 79 16.41 5.72 0.36
CA TRP A 79 16.31 4.65 -0.62
C TRP A 79 14.89 4.50 -1.19
N GLY A 80 13.96 5.37 -0.78
CA GLY A 80 12.57 5.39 -1.23
C GLY A 80 11.66 4.37 -0.55
N LYS A 81 12.17 3.63 0.45
CA LYS A 81 11.38 2.64 1.21
C LYS A 81 10.35 3.38 2.07
N PRO A 82 9.06 3.02 1.98
CA PRO A 82 8.03 3.66 2.77
C PRO A 82 8.05 3.20 4.23
N HIS A 83 7.83 4.15 5.14
CA HIS A 83 7.63 3.94 6.57
C HIS A 83 6.33 4.62 7.00
N LEU A 84 5.69 4.16 8.08
CA LEU A 84 4.57 4.90 8.67
C LEU A 84 5.09 6.20 9.30
N ALA A 85 4.32 7.27 9.16
CA ALA A 85 4.64 8.60 9.67
C ALA A 85 3.52 9.15 10.56
N GLY A 86 3.81 10.26 11.25
CA GLY A 86 2.82 10.95 12.10
C GLY A 86 2.26 10.04 13.19
N THR A 87 0.95 10.13 13.42
CA THR A 87 0.24 9.29 14.41
C THR A 87 0.29 7.81 14.07
N SER A 88 0.42 7.44 12.79
CA SER A 88 0.52 6.05 12.35
C SER A 88 1.84 5.40 12.79
N ALA A 89 2.92 6.17 13.00
CA ALA A 89 4.22 5.65 13.44
C ALA A 89 4.16 5.07 14.88
N ALA A 90 3.28 5.59 15.73
CA ALA A 90 3.13 5.13 17.11
C ALA A 90 2.55 3.71 17.23
N ALA A 91 2.00 3.15 16.15
CA ALA A 91 1.41 1.81 16.14
C ALA A 91 2.44 0.67 16.17
N GLY A 92 3.73 0.96 15.98
CA GLY A 92 4.80 -0.06 16.00
C GLY A 92 4.73 -1.08 14.87
N LEU A 93 3.99 -0.78 13.80
CA LEU A 93 3.80 -1.70 12.67
C LEU A 93 5.02 -1.70 11.76
N HIS A 94 5.43 -2.89 11.36
CA HIS A 94 6.40 -3.11 10.30
C HIS A 94 5.71 -3.72 9.09
N PHE A 95 6.08 -3.27 7.89
CA PHE A 95 5.53 -3.83 6.66
C PHE A 95 6.56 -3.88 5.54
N ASN A 96 6.34 -4.79 4.59
CA ASN A 96 7.13 -4.88 3.37
C ASN A 96 6.22 -5.29 2.20
N LEU A 97 6.33 -4.55 1.10
CA LEU A 97 5.61 -4.83 -0.14
C LEU A 97 6.59 -5.38 -1.19
N SER A 98 6.24 -6.51 -1.77
CA SER A 98 6.87 -7.04 -2.98
C SER A 98 5.83 -7.17 -4.08
N HIS A 99 6.23 -7.00 -5.33
CA HIS A 99 5.34 -7.15 -6.47
C HIS A 99 6.08 -7.71 -7.67
N THR A 100 5.31 -8.37 -8.52
CA THR A 100 5.71 -8.91 -9.82
C THR A 100 4.57 -8.62 -10.80
N PRO A 101 4.77 -8.68 -12.13
CA PRO A 101 3.66 -8.51 -13.06
C PRO A 101 2.48 -9.41 -12.68
N GLY A 102 1.30 -8.81 -12.47
CA GLY A 102 0.08 -9.53 -12.13
C GLY A 102 -0.14 -9.84 -10.65
N MET A 103 0.78 -9.49 -9.73
CA MET A 103 0.63 -9.83 -8.31
C MET A 103 1.40 -8.90 -7.37
N ALA A 104 0.81 -8.61 -6.21
CA ALA A 104 1.45 -7.93 -5.09
C ALA A 104 1.30 -8.76 -3.80
N VAL A 105 2.34 -8.74 -2.97
CA VAL A 105 2.36 -9.40 -1.66
C VAL A 105 2.82 -8.40 -0.61
N LEU A 106 2.04 -8.24 0.45
CA LEU A 106 2.34 -7.39 1.59
C LEU A 106 2.51 -8.25 2.84
N ALA A 107 3.65 -8.13 3.50
CA ALA A 107 3.86 -8.64 4.85
C ALA A 107 3.62 -7.52 5.88
N VAL A 108 2.93 -7.82 6.98
CA VAL A 108 2.71 -6.89 8.11
C VAL A 108 2.95 -7.60 9.43
N SER A 109 3.62 -6.93 10.38
CA SER A 109 3.83 -7.38 11.77
C SER A 109 3.72 -6.22 12.77
N ALA A 110 3.53 -6.53 14.06
CA ALA A 110 3.34 -5.59 15.16
C ALA A 110 4.04 -6.05 16.45
#